data_AF-A0A7K1XYQ0-F1
#
_entry.id   AF-A0A7K1XYQ0-F1
#
_cell.length_a   1.000
_cell.length_b   1.000
_cell.length_c   1.000
_cell.angle_alpha   90.00
_cell.angle_beta   90.00
_cell.angle_gamma   90.00
#
_symmetry.space_group_name_H-M   'P 1'
#
loop_
_entity.id
_entity.type
_entity.pdbx_description
1 polymer ?
#
loop_
_entity_poly.entity_id
_entity_poly.type
_entity_poly.pdbx_seq_one_letter_code
_entity_poly.pdbx_strand_id
1 'polypeptide(L)'
;MIVPDFLVINENGIYCRPGNFYLDPQLPVQTAVISHAHNDHAVKGNRAVYCTPSTKTIMELRHAKNHATQFNTVGYREPFSIGDVTVTFIPAGHILGSAQVVMEYAGARYLYTGDVKLQADPTCEPAAFCKADVLITETTFADPAVSHPDQVSEIEKLSASPHNILLGAYSLGKSQRLISLLNRHCPEKTVLVHRNVLSINRVYESFGYPPGKYLPYSRKLIREAAKNYVYIVPPLTFNSYFRAKNVLRVFASGWKKLHHQNDITLLISDHADWNDILAIITEVEPKEVWTLHGDGRHLAHHFQDRPVVKILNKC
;
A
#
# COMPACT_ATOMS: atom_id res chain seq x y z
N MET A 1 -21.67 -12.30 18.26
CA MET A 1 -21.43 -11.25 19.27
C MET A 1 -19.95 -10.87 19.17
N ILE A 2 -19.59 -9.59 19.17
CA ILE A 2 -18.17 -9.19 19.10
C ILE A 2 -17.47 -9.70 20.36
N VAL A 3 -16.39 -10.46 20.17
CA VAL A 3 -15.68 -11.11 21.26
C VAL A 3 -14.79 -10.08 21.97
N PRO A 4 -14.95 -9.88 23.30
CA PRO A 4 -14.09 -9.01 24.08
C PRO A 4 -12.62 -9.44 23.99
N ASP A 5 -11.71 -8.47 23.91
CA ASP A 5 -10.25 -8.69 23.86
C ASP A 5 -9.75 -9.61 22.74
N PHE A 6 -10.54 -9.84 21.67
CA PHE A 6 -10.10 -10.62 20.52
C PHE A 6 -8.82 -10.05 19.89
N LEU A 7 -8.81 -8.73 19.62
CA LEU A 7 -7.59 -7.97 19.31
C LEU A 7 -7.32 -6.95 20.42
N VAL A 8 -6.07 -6.87 20.87
CA VAL A 8 -5.57 -5.90 21.85
C VAL A 8 -4.34 -5.20 21.31
N ILE A 9 -4.15 -3.93 21.66
CA ILE A 9 -2.96 -3.17 21.26
C ILE A 9 -1.98 -3.09 22.42
N ASN A 10 -0.71 -3.38 22.12
CA ASN A 10 0.43 -3.20 23.03
C ASN A 10 1.62 -2.59 22.27
N GLU A 11 2.81 -2.53 22.88
CA GLU A 11 4.00 -1.95 22.22
C GLU A 11 4.40 -2.62 20.90
N ASN A 12 4.03 -3.89 20.70
CA ASN A 12 4.39 -4.64 19.49
C ASN A 12 3.37 -4.46 18.36
N GLY A 13 2.21 -3.85 18.62
CA GLY A 13 1.14 -3.64 17.63
C GLY A 13 -0.17 -4.34 18.00
N ILE A 14 -0.87 -4.87 16.99
CA ILE A 14 -2.20 -5.47 17.14
C ILE A 14 -2.06 -6.95 17.41
N TYR A 15 -2.36 -7.35 18.65
CA TYR A 15 -2.23 -8.72 19.12
C TYR A 15 -3.58 -9.46 19.09
N CYS A 16 -3.65 -10.57 18.33
CA CYS A 16 -4.76 -11.50 18.38
C CYS A 16 -4.56 -12.50 19.51
N ARG A 17 -5.35 -12.39 20.59
CA ARG A 17 -5.20 -13.24 21.78
C ARG A 17 -5.46 -14.73 21.50
N PRO A 18 -6.59 -15.13 20.90
CA PRO A 18 -6.89 -16.55 20.71
C PRO A 18 -5.98 -17.23 19.68
N GLY A 19 -5.44 -16.45 18.73
CA GLY A 19 -4.49 -16.95 17.75
C GLY A 19 -3.02 -16.86 18.16
N ASN A 20 -2.71 -16.12 19.24
CA ASN A 20 -1.35 -15.82 19.68
C ASN A 20 -0.43 -15.33 18.53
N PHE A 21 -0.92 -14.37 17.74
CA PHE A 21 -0.16 -13.75 16.66
C PHE A 21 -0.40 -12.24 16.62
N TYR A 22 0.48 -11.53 15.91
CA TYR A 22 0.33 -10.10 15.66
C TYR A 22 0.02 -9.82 14.20
N LEU A 23 -0.87 -8.86 13.95
CA LEU A 23 -1.05 -8.26 12.63
C LEU A 23 -0.04 -7.11 12.47
N ASP A 24 0.72 -7.12 11.37
CA ASP A 24 1.66 -6.04 11.00
C ASP A 24 2.44 -5.43 12.18
N PRO A 25 3.20 -6.26 12.93
CA PRO A 25 3.80 -5.82 14.18
C PRO A 25 4.86 -4.73 13.96
N GLN A 26 4.95 -3.83 14.93
CA GLN A 26 5.92 -2.72 14.96
C GLN A 26 7.29 -3.15 15.49
N LEU A 27 7.35 -4.27 16.21
CA LEU A 27 8.55 -4.88 16.77
C LEU A 27 8.60 -6.37 16.43
N PRO A 28 9.80 -7.01 16.43
CA PRO A 28 9.91 -8.45 16.16
C PRO A 28 9.10 -9.30 17.16
N VAL A 29 8.32 -10.26 16.66
CA VAL A 29 7.48 -11.15 17.47
C VAL A 29 7.65 -12.64 17.10
N GLN A 30 7.03 -13.53 17.88
CA GLN A 30 7.04 -14.97 17.59
C GLN A 30 6.23 -15.32 16.34
N THR A 31 5.02 -14.79 16.21
CA THR A 31 4.14 -15.08 15.07
C THR A 31 3.56 -13.78 14.53
N ALA A 32 3.84 -13.48 13.27
CA ALA A 32 3.32 -12.31 12.57
C ALA A 32 2.47 -12.74 11.36
N VAL A 33 1.32 -12.10 11.20
CA VAL A 33 0.52 -12.13 9.97
C VAL A 33 0.72 -10.79 9.30
N ILE A 34 1.36 -10.81 8.12
CA ILE A 34 1.79 -9.61 7.41
C ILE A 34 0.87 -9.36 6.22
N SER A 35 0.20 -8.21 6.22
CA SER A 35 -0.69 -7.79 5.13
C SER A 35 0.08 -7.53 3.84
N HIS A 36 1.20 -6.81 3.92
CA HIS A 36 2.00 -6.45 2.76
C HIS A 36 3.43 -6.05 3.14
N ALA A 37 4.28 -5.89 2.12
CA ALA A 37 5.73 -5.79 2.30
C ALA A 37 6.27 -4.36 2.51
N HIS A 38 5.47 -3.34 2.85
CA HIS A 38 6.02 -2.03 3.25
C HIS A 38 6.69 -2.10 4.64
N ASN A 39 7.64 -1.20 4.90
CA ASN A 39 8.54 -1.36 6.06
C ASN A 39 7.84 -1.13 7.40
N ASP A 40 6.79 -0.31 7.38
CA ASP A 40 5.91 0.06 8.49
C ASP A 40 4.88 -1.03 8.84
N HIS A 41 4.78 -2.08 8.01
CA HIS A 41 3.94 -3.26 8.25
C HIS A 41 4.78 -4.54 8.41
N ALA A 42 5.88 -4.66 7.65
CA ALA A 42 6.73 -5.85 7.60
C ALA A 42 8.05 -5.63 8.36
N VAL A 43 7.99 -5.49 9.68
CA VAL A 43 9.21 -5.44 10.51
C VAL A 43 10.04 -6.72 10.33
N LYS A 44 11.36 -6.60 10.40
CA LYS A 44 12.29 -7.73 10.32
C LYS A 44 12.45 -8.43 11.67
N GLY A 45 12.91 -9.68 11.66
CA GLY A 45 13.29 -10.42 12.87
C GLY A 45 12.16 -11.25 13.51
N ASN A 46 11.02 -11.39 12.84
CA ASN A 46 9.93 -12.25 13.32
C ASN A 46 10.36 -13.73 13.27
N ARG A 47 9.83 -14.59 14.14
CA ARG A 47 10.15 -16.03 14.07
C ARG A 47 9.38 -16.71 12.94
N ALA A 48 8.04 -16.70 13.01
CA ALA A 48 7.15 -17.22 11.98
C ALA A 48 6.35 -16.07 11.33
N VAL A 49 6.34 -16.02 10.00
CA VAL A 49 5.58 -15.02 9.22
C VAL A 49 4.58 -15.73 8.32
N TYR A 50 3.31 -15.34 8.41
CA TYR A 50 2.24 -15.71 7.48
C TYR A 50 1.97 -14.54 6.54
N CYS A 51 2.01 -14.79 5.23
CA CYS A 51 1.82 -13.77 4.20
C CYS A 51 1.50 -14.40 2.85
N THR A 52 1.23 -13.59 1.83
CA THR A 52 1.11 -14.09 0.45
C THR A 52 2.49 -14.44 -0.14
N PRO A 53 2.57 -15.32 -1.16
CA PRO A 53 3.82 -15.64 -1.84
C PRO A 53 4.57 -14.42 -2.37
N SER A 54 3.85 -13.45 -2.95
CA SER A 54 4.46 -12.23 -3.48
C SER A 54 5.00 -11.33 -2.37
N THR A 55 4.27 -11.18 -1.27
CA THR A 55 4.74 -10.43 -0.09
C THR A 55 6.03 -11.01 0.48
N LYS A 56 6.12 -12.35 0.60
CA LYS A 56 7.37 -13.03 1.00
C LYS A 56 8.54 -12.64 0.08
N THR A 57 8.38 -12.80 -1.24
CA THR A 57 9.48 -12.53 -2.20
C THR A 57 9.94 -11.07 -2.13
N ILE A 58 9.01 -10.13 -1.96
CA ILE A 58 9.34 -8.70 -1.82
C ILE A 58 10.08 -8.43 -0.50
N MET A 59 9.63 -9.04 0.61
CA MET A 59 10.34 -8.97 1.89
C MET A 59 11.77 -9.50 1.75
N GLU A 60 11.95 -10.70 1.21
CA GLU A 60 13.26 -11.33 1.01
C GLU A 60 14.20 -10.46 0.16
N LEU A 61 13.69 -9.86 -0.92
CA LEU A 61 14.46 -8.94 -1.77
C LEU A 61 14.93 -7.69 -1.00
N ARG A 62 14.09 -7.14 -0.13
CA ARG A 62 14.37 -5.87 0.54
C ARG A 62 15.33 -6.00 1.72
N HIS A 63 15.34 -7.12 2.44
CA HIS A 63 16.13 -7.27 3.68
C HIS A 63 16.93 -8.57 3.80
N ALA A 64 17.33 -9.16 2.67
CA ALA A 64 18.34 -10.23 2.55
C ALA A 64 18.35 -11.23 3.74
N LYS A 65 17.42 -12.21 3.72
CA LYS A 65 17.30 -13.36 4.64
C LYS A 65 17.04 -13.07 6.14
N ASN A 66 16.97 -11.80 6.58
CA ASN A 66 16.78 -11.46 8.00
C ASN A 66 15.34 -11.11 8.41
N HIS A 67 14.35 -11.29 7.53
CA HIS A 67 12.97 -10.95 7.87
C HIS A 67 12.31 -11.92 8.82
N ALA A 68 12.49 -13.22 8.58
CA ALA A 68 11.90 -14.25 9.40
C ALA A 68 12.74 -15.52 9.43
N THR A 69 12.57 -16.32 10.49
CA THR A 69 13.16 -17.67 10.55
C THR A 69 12.36 -18.65 9.69
N GLN A 70 11.04 -18.48 9.63
CA GLN A 70 10.11 -19.32 8.87
C GLN A 70 9.06 -18.46 8.17
N PHE A 71 8.81 -18.75 6.89
CA PHE A 71 7.70 -18.20 6.13
C PHE A 71 6.65 -19.27 5.85
N ASN A 72 5.40 -18.96 6.16
CA ASN A 72 4.21 -19.74 5.84
C ASN A 72 3.41 -18.95 4.79
N THR A 73 3.64 -19.25 3.52
CA THR A 73 2.93 -18.54 2.43
C THR A 73 1.59 -19.19 2.15
N VAL A 74 0.53 -18.38 2.09
CA VAL A 74 -0.83 -18.86 1.81
C VAL A 74 -1.44 -18.02 0.69
N GLY A 75 -2.18 -18.66 -0.23
CA GLY A 75 -2.86 -18.00 -1.31
C GLY A 75 -4.08 -17.18 -0.85
N TYR A 76 -4.62 -16.37 -1.76
CA TYR A 76 -5.87 -15.68 -1.48
C TYR A 76 -7.04 -16.67 -1.43
N ARG A 77 -8.00 -16.43 -0.54
CA ARG A 77 -9.22 -17.24 -0.33
C ARG A 77 -8.92 -18.68 0.11
N GLU A 78 -7.70 -18.95 0.58
CA GLU A 78 -7.29 -20.21 1.19
C GLU A 78 -7.31 -20.06 2.71
N PRO A 79 -8.26 -20.68 3.43
CA PRO A 79 -8.32 -20.59 4.89
C PRO A 79 -7.21 -21.42 5.54
N PHE A 80 -6.64 -20.90 6.62
CA PHE A 80 -5.65 -21.58 7.45
C PHE A 80 -5.86 -21.22 8.93
N SER A 81 -5.39 -22.07 9.85
CA SER A 81 -5.57 -21.84 11.28
C SER A 81 -4.27 -21.36 11.94
N ILE A 82 -4.39 -20.39 12.86
CA ILE A 82 -3.35 -20.05 13.83
C ILE A 82 -4.02 -20.03 15.21
N GLY A 83 -3.61 -20.94 16.10
CA GLY A 83 -4.34 -21.17 17.35
C GLY A 83 -5.79 -21.55 17.08
N ASP A 84 -6.72 -20.89 17.77
CA ASP A 84 -8.16 -21.14 17.62
C ASP A 84 -8.81 -20.27 16.51
N VAL A 85 -8.02 -19.51 15.76
CA VAL A 85 -8.52 -18.54 14.78
C VAL A 85 -8.33 -19.08 13.36
N THR A 86 -9.40 -19.07 12.57
CA THR A 86 -9.32 -19.28 11.13
C THR A 86 -9.00 -17.96 10.46
N VAL A 87 -7.93 -17.92 9.66
CA VAL A 87 -7.44 -16.76 8.94
C VAL A 87 -7.56 -17.01 7.44
N THR A 88 -7.98 -16.01 6.67
CA THR A 88 -8.01 -16.05 5.21
C THR A 88 -7.50 -14.73 4.64
N PHE A 89 -6.61 -14.79 3.66
CA PHE A 89 -6.18 -13.60 2.92
C PHE A 89 -7.16 -13.30 1.78
N ILE A 90 -7.56 -12.04 1.63
CA ILE A 90 -8.25 -11.54 0.42
C ILE A 90 -7.49 -10.34 -0.14
N PRO A 91 -7.52 -10.08 -1.46
CA PRO A 91 -6.76 -8.98 -2.05
C PRO A 91 -7.09 -7.59 -1.47
N ALA A 92 -6.07 -6.77 -1.23
CA ALA A 92 -6.22 -5.39 -0.74
C ALA A 92 -6.09 -4.32 -1.84
N GLY A 93 -5.66 -4.65 -3.06
CA GLY A 93 -5.51 -3.65 -4.12
C GLY A 93 -4.33 -2.69 -3.98
N HIS A 94 -3.61 -2.70 -2.85
CA HIS A 94 -2.62 -1.68 -2.52
C HIS A 94 -1.32 -1.82 -3.34
N ILE A 95 -0.66 -2.98 -3.23
CA ILE A 95 0.55 -3.37 -3.98
C ILE A 95 0.48 -4.85 -4.35
N LEU A 96 1.40 -5.34 -5.19
CA LEU A 96 1.45 -6.76 -5.52
C LEU A 96 1.53 -7.63 -4.25
N GLY A 97 0.59 -8.55 -4.08
CA GLY A 97 0.56 -9.44 -2.93
C GLY A 97 -0.04 -8.84 -1.66
N SER A 98 -0.48 -7.58 -1.65
CA SER A 98 -1.11 -6.98 -0.48
C SER A 98 -2.44 -7.67 -0.17
N ALA A 99 -2.60 -8.09 1.08
CA ALA A 99 -3.76 -8.83 1.55
C ALA A 99 -4.45 -8.13 2.71
N GLN A 100 -5.78 -8.12 2.65
CA GLN A 100 -6.62 -7.97 3.83
C GLN A 100 -6.70 -9.33 4.54
N VAL A 101 -6.84 -9.29 5.86
CA VAL A 101 -6.83 -10.46 6.73
C VAL A 101 -8.21 -10.65 7.33
N VAL A 102 -8.93 -11.65 6.83
CA VAL A 102 -10.20 -12.12 7.41
C VAL A 102 -9.87 -13.06 8.56
N MET A 103 -10.44 -12.83 9.73
CA MET A 103 -10.27 -13.67 10.91
C MET A 103 -11.64 -14.09 11.45
N GLU A 104 -11.82 -15.38 11.68
CA GLU A 104 -13.05 -15.97 12.21
C GLU A 104 -12.77 -16.68 13.52
N TYR A 105 -13.53 -16.31 14.56
CA TYR A 105 -13.41 -16.88 15.90
C TYR A 105 -14.74 -16.79 16.65
N ALA A 106 -15.16 -17.90 17.28
CA ALA A 106 -16.38 -17.98 18.09
C ALA A 106 -17.65 -17.40 17.41
N GLY A 107 -17.79 -17.61 16.09
CA GLY A 107 -18.92 -17.13 15.30
C GLY A 107 -18.92 -15.63 15.00
N ALA A 108 -17.84 -14.92 15.30
CA ALA A 108 -17.61 -13.54 14.89
C ALA A 108 -16.56 -13.47 13.77
N ARG A 109 -16.73 -12.52 12.86
CA ARG A 109 -15.78 -12.27 11.77
C ARG A 109 -15.20 -10.86 11.83
N TYR A 110 -13.89 -10.78 11.70
CA TYR A 110 -13.11 -9.54 11.70
C TYR A 110 -12.41 -9.42 10.34
N LEU A 111 -12.41 -8.24 9.75
CA LEU A 111 -11.66 -7.94 8.53
C LEU A 111 -10.65 -6.84 8.82
N TYR A 112 -9.36 -7.16 8.77
CA TYR A 112 -8.28 -6.17 8.84
C TYR A 112 -7.80 -5.83 7.44
N THR A 113 -7.90 -4.57 7.00
CA THR A 113 -7.59 -4.19 5.62
C THR A 113 -6.09 -4.16 5.33
N GLY A 114 -5.25 -3.88 6.34
CA GLY A 114 -3.93 -3.31 6.09
C GLY A 114 -4.08 -2.00 5.31
N ASP A 115 -3.14 -1.72 4.41
CA ASP A 115 -3.31 -0.66 3.42
C ASP A 115 -4.16 -1.17 2.25
N VAL A 116 -5.09 -0.34 1.77
CA VAL A 116 -6.10 -0.72 0.77
C VAL A 116 -6.29 0.38 -0.28
N LYS A 117 -6.51 -0.02 -1.53
CA LYS A 117 -6.82 0.89 -2.65
C LYS A 117 -7.92 0.30 -3.52
N LEU A 118 -8.94 1.12 -3.81
CA LEU A 118 -10.06 0.74 -4.70
C LEU A 118 -9.81 1.12 -6.16
N GLN A 119 -9.05 2.19 -6.41
CA GLN A 119 -8.74 2.59 -7.78
C GLN A 119 -8.05 1.48 -8.56
N ALA A 120 -8.52 1.23 -9.78
CA ALA A 120 -8.03 0.15 -10.63
C ALA A 120 -6.52 0.26 -10.89
N ASP A 121 -5.80 -0.82 -10.61
CA ASP A 121 -4.36 -0.91 -10.82
C ASP A 121 -4.03 -2.28 -11.43
N PRO A 122 -3.54 -2.35 -12.67
CA PRO A 122 -3.19 -3.60 -13.34
C PRO A 122 -1.90 -4.23 -12.82
N THR A 123 -1.18 -3.56 -11.91
CA THR A 123 0.10 -4.04 -11.37
C THR A 123 -0.06 -4.82 -10.06
N CYS A 124 -1.30 -5.02 -9.60
CA CYS A 124 -1.62 -5.84 -8.43
C CYS A 124 -3.03 -6.43 -8.54
N GLU A 125 -3.36 -7.33 -7.63
CA GLU A 125 -4.71 -7.88 -7.51
C GLU A 125 -5.72 -6.77 -7.13
N PRO A 126 -6.91 -6.69 -7.75
CA PRO A 126 -7.94 -5.73 -7.35
C PRO A 126 -8.45 -6.03 -5.94
N ALA A 127 -8.75 -5.00 -5.14
CA ALA A 127 -9.31 -5.17 -3.81
C ALA A 127 -10.60 -5.99 -3.84
N ALA A 128 -10.78 -6.88 -2.87
CA ALA A 128 -12.00 -7.66 -2.70
C ALA A 128 -12.46 -7.59 -1.24
N PHE A 129 -13.76 -7.57 -1.01
CA PHE A 129 -14.32 -7.44 0.33
C PHE A 129 -15.25 -8.61 0.68
N CYS A 130 -15.54 -8.74 1.97
CA CYS A 130 -16.52 -9.68 2.50
C CYS A 130 -17.27 -9.04 3.66
N LYS A 131 -18.47 -9.55 3.97
CA LYS A 131 -19.19 -9.17 5.19
C LYS A 131 -18.36 -9.52 6.43
N ALA A 132 -18.34 -8.65 7.42
CA ALA A 132 -17.66 -8.85 8.71
C ALA A 132 -18.43 -8.17 9.85
N ASP A 133 -18.32 -8.67 11.09
CA ASP A 133 -18.89 -7.98 12.25
C ASP A 133 -18.07 -6.74 12.64
N VAL A 134 -16.75 -6.82 12.46
CA VAL A 134 -15.80 -5.74 12.75
C VAL A 134 -14.91 -5.50 11.53
N LEU A 135 -14.88 -4.26 11.07
CA LEU A 135 -13.93 -3.78 10.07
C LEU A 135 -12.79 -3.04 10.78
N ILE A 136 -11.55 -3.47 10.60
CA ILE A 136 -10.36 -2.77 11.06
C ILE A 136 -9.67 -2.17 9.83
N THR A 137 -9.69 -0.84 9.68
CA THR A 137 -9.24 -0.17 8.45
C THR A 137 -8.23 0.95 8.70
N GLU A 138 -7.36 1.18 7.72
CA GLU A 138 -6.51 2.38 7.68
C GLU A 138 -7.36 3.66 7.61
N THR A 139 -6.80 4.76 8.13
CA THR A 139 -7.40 6.11 8.09
C THR A 139 -6.43 7.17 7.59
N THR A 140 -5.47 6.77 6.74
CA THR A 140 -4.44 7.66 6.17
C THR A 140 -5.03 8.94 5.58
N PHE A 141 -6.15 8.81 4.86
CA PHE A 141 -6.86 9.92 4.22
C PHE A 141 -8.34 10.00 4.66
N ALA A 142 -8.64 9.61 5.91
CA ALA A 142 -9.99 9.66 6.49
C ALA A 142 -10.42 11.09 6.87
N ASP A 143 -10.39 12.02 5.91
CA ASP A 143 -10.84 13.41 6.05
C ASP A 143 -11.84 13.71 4.93
N PRO A 144 -13.08 14.18 5.23
CA PRO A 144 -14.09 14.53 4.24
C PRO A 144 -13.63 15.54 3.16
N ALA A 145 -12.59 16.33 3.44
CA ALA A 145 -11.99 17.27 2.50
C ALA A 145 -10.96 16.63 1.55
N VAL A 146 -10.62 15.36 1.75
CA VAL A 146 -9.68 14.61 0.92
C VAL A 146 -10.44 13.69 -0.02
N SER A 147 -10.30 13.97 -1.32
CA SER A 147 -10.67 13.04 -2.38
C SER A 147 -9.52 12.90 -3.37
N HIS A 148 -9.21 11.66 -3.74
CA HIS A 148 -8.23 11.33 -4.74
C HIS A 148 -8.82 11.56 -6.14
N PRO A 149 -8.19 12.39 -6.98
CA PRO A 149 -8.67 12.60 -8.34
C PRO A 149 -8.51 11.32 -9.18
N ASP A 150 -9.12 11.34 -10.37
CA ASP A 150 -8.94 10.29 -11.36
C ASP A 150 -7.46 10.18 -11.78
N GLN A 151 -6.91 8.98 -11.67
CA GLN A 151 -5.50 8.70 -11.93
C GLN A 151 -5.06 8.98 -13.38
N VAL A 152 -5.99 8.86 -14.34
CA VAL A 152 -5.70 9.10 -15.76
C VAL A 152 -5.53 10.59 -15.98
N SER A 153 -6.47 11.40 -15.48
CA SER A 153 -6.36 12.86 -15.53
C SER A 153 -5.09 13.39 -14.84
N GLU A 154 -4.65 12.76 -13.75
CA GLU A 154 -3.40 13.13 -13.08
C GLU A 154 -2.16 12.78 -13.91
N ILE A 155 -2.08 11.55 -14.45
CA ILE A 155 -0.88 11.14 -15.19
C ILE A 155 -0.74 11.89 -16.52
N GLU A 156 -1.85 12.23 -17.18
CA GLU A 156 -1.86 12.96 -18.46
C GLU A 156 -1.28 14.38 -18.35
N LYS A 157 -1.25 14.98 -17.15
CA LYS A 157 -0.52 16.24 -16.88
C LYS A 157 0.95 16.14 -17.28
N LEU A 158 1.54 14.95 -17.20
CA LEU A 158 2.93 14.71 -17.58
C LEU A 158 3.12 14.63 -19.10
N SER A 159 2.10 14.20 -19.85
CA SER A 159 2.16 14.09 -21.31
C SER A 159 2.43 15.46 -21.96
N ALA A 160 1.71 16.48 -21.50
CA ALA A 160 1.78 17.84 -22.01
C ALA A 160 3.14 18.54 -21.85
N SER A 161 4.04 18.04 -20.98
CA SER A 161 5.34 18.66 -20.77
C SER A 161 6.32 18.36 -21.90
N PRO A 162 6.93 19.38 -22.55
CA PRO A 162 8.00 19.17 -23.54
C PRO A 162 9.35 18.82 -22.90
N HIS A 163 9.45 18.87 -21.56
CA HIS A 163 10.67 18.64 -20.81
C HIS A 163 10.76 17.21 -20.30
N ASN A 164 11.98 16.76 -20.01
CA ASN A 164 12.17 15.55 -19.23
C ASN A 164 11.63 15.73 -17.81
N ILE A 165 11.19 14.64 -17.19
CA ILE A 165 10.56 14.65 -15.88
C ILE A 165 11.39 13.80 -14.93
N LEU A 166 11.80 14.38 -13.81
CA LEU A 166 12.28 13.63 -12.66
C LEU A 166 11.07 13.34 -11.76
N LEU A 167 10.61 12.10 -11.79
CA LEU A 167 9.41 11.64 -11.09
C LEU A 167 9.79 10.91 -9.79
N GLY A 168 9.60 11.57 -8.66
CA GLY A 168 9.78 10.99 -7.33
C GLY A 168 8.61 10.08 -6.95
N ALA A 169 8.90 8.84 -6.56
CA ALA A 169 7.90 7.88 -6.08
C ALA A 169 8.54 6.81 -5.17
N TYR A 170 7.74 6.18 -4.30
CA TYR A 170 8.19 5.00 -3.56
C TYR A 170 8.53 3.86 -4.52
N SER A 171 9.63 3.13 -4.24
CA SER A 171 10.13 2.10 -5.16
C SER A 171 9.26 0.85 -5.27
N LEU A 172 8.45 0.58 -4.24
CA LEU A 172 7.49 -0.53 -4.18
C LEU A 172 6.07 0.02 -4.28
N GLY A 173 5.26 -0.58 -5.17
CA GLY A 173 3.87 -0.19 -5.44
C GLY A 173 3.80 0.97 -6.41
N LYS A 174 4.00 2.18 -5.89
CA LYS A 174 3.76 3.44 -6.61
C LYS A 174 4.53 3.54 -7.91
N SER A 175 5.81 3.15 -7.91
CA SER A 175 6.62 3.17 -9.13
C SER A 175 6.06 2.24 -10.20
N GLN A 176 5.63 1.03 -9.84
CA GLN A 176 5.06 0.07 -10.79
C GLN A 176 3.76 0.58 -11.40
N ARG A 177 2.86 1.11 -10.57
CA ARG A 177 1.63 1.75 -11.03
C ARG A 177 1.89 2.93 -11.97
N LEU A 178 2.84 3.80 -11.65
CA LEU A 178 3.20 4.95 -12.48
C LEU A 178 3.80 4.51 -13.84
N ILE A 179 4.63 3.46 -13.88
CA ILE A 179 5.14 2.91 -15.14
C ILE A 179 3.96 2.47 -16.02
N SER A 180 3.00 1.74 -15.44
CA SER A 180 1.82 1.25 -16.16
C SER A 180 0.96 2.40 -16.69
N LEU A 181 0.68 3.40 -15.85
CA LEU A 181 -0.09 4.58 -16.24
C LEU A 181 0.59 5.37 -17.36
N LEU A 182 1.90 5.65 -17.24
CA LEU A 182 2.67 6.35 -18.28
C LEU A 182 2.67 5.58 -19.60
N ASN A 183 2.84 4.25 -19.54
CA ASN A 183 2.86 3.42 -20.75
C ASN A 183 1.52 3.42 -21.51
N ARG A 184 0.40 3.57 -20.79
CA ARG A 184 -0.95 3.56 -21.37
C ARG A 184 -1.43 4.93 -21.84
N HIS A 185 -1.14 5.96 -21.03
CA HIS A 185 -1.74 7.29 -21.19
C HIS A 185 -0.73 8.36 -21.61
N CYS A 186 0.56 8.05 -21.61
CA CYS A 186 1.62 8.92 -22.11
C CYS A 186 2.63 8.13 -22.97
N PRO A 187 2.18 7.40 -24.02
CA PRO A 187 3.02 6.45 -24.77
C PRO A 187 4.23 7.10 -25.48
N GLU A 188 4.22 8.42 -25.68
CA GLU A 188 5.34 9.21 -26.18
C GLU A 188 6.47 9.38 -25.16
N LYS A 189 6.20 9.13 -23.87
CA LYS A 189 7.20 9.20 -22.81
C LYS A 189 7.98 7.89 -22.71
N THR A 190 9.31 8.00 -22.69
CA THR A 190 10.18 6.87 -22.38
C THR A 190 10.44 6.83 -20.88
N VAL A 191 10.05 5.73 -20.23
CA VAL A 191 10.20 5.56 -18.79
C VAL A 191 11.58 4.99 -18.45
N LEU A 192 12.31 5.65 -17.56
CA LEU A 192 13.60 5.18 -17.03
C LEU A 192 13.49 4.98 -15.52
N VAL A 193 13.94 3.83 -15.02
CA VAL A 193 13.72 3.43 -13.63
C VAL A 193 15.03 3.28 -12.85
N HIS A 194 15.06 3.86 -11.65
CA HIS A 194 16.18 3.70 -10.72
C HIS A 194 16.43 2.22 -10.37
N ARG A 195 17.67 1.85 -10.03
CA ARG A 195 18.05 0.44 -9.73
C ARG A 195 17.18 -0.23 -8.67
N ASN A 196 16.72 0.51 -7.66
CA ASN A 196 15.86 -0.02 -6.59
C ASN A 196 14.43 -0.34 -7.11
N VAL A 197 13.97 0.38 -8.14
CA VAL A 197 12.70 0.11 -8.81
C VAL A 197 12.86 -1.07 -9.76
N LEU A 198 13.98 -1.13 -10.48
CA LEU A 198 14.31 -2.23 -11.40
C LEU A 198 14.24 -3.61 -10.72
N SER A 199 14.82 -3.75 -9.52
CA SER A 199 14.77 -5.02 -8.78
C SER A 199 13.34 -5.42 -8.37
N ILE A 200 12.49 -4.45 -8.04
CA ILE A 200 11.09 -4.69 -7.69
C ILE A 200 10.27 -5.04 -8.93
N ASN A 201 10.49 -4.35 -10.06
CA ASN A 201 9.81 -4.67 -11.32
C ASN A 201 10.01 -6.13 -11.74
N ARG A 202 11.23 -6.68 -11.55
CA ARG A 202 11.51 -8.09 -11.84
C ARG A 202 10.69 -9.06 -10.98
N VAL A 203 10.43 -8.70 -9.72
CA VAL A 203 9.55 -9.49 -8.86
C VAL A 203 8.12 -9.43 -9.41
N TYR A 204 7.64 -8.24 -9.75
CA TYR A 204 6.32 -8.05 -10.36
C TYR A 204 6.14 -8.87 -11.65
N GLU A 205 7.13 -8.85 -12.54
CA GLU A 205 7.16 -9.65 -13.76
C GLU A 205 7.12 -11.15 -13.46
N SER A 206 7.87 -11.63 -12.46
CA SER A 206 7.89 -13.06 -12.10
C SER A 206 6.55 -13.59 -11.56
N PHE A 207 5.70 -12.70 -11.04
CA PHE A 207 4.34 -13.03 -10.57
C PHE A 207 3.26 -12.74 -11.61
N GLY A 208 3.63 -12.35 -12.84
CA GLY A 208 2.66 -12.09 -13.91
C GLY A 208 2.00 -10.71 -13.88
N TYR A 209 2.58 -9.75 -13.14
CA TYR A 209 2.11 -8.36 -13.05
C TYR A 209 3.12 -7.38 -13.67
N PRO A 210 3.47 -7.49 -14.96
CA PRO A 210 4.48 -6.63 -15.56
C PRO A 210 4.02 -5.16 -15.52
N PRO A 211 4.84 -4.24 -14.99
CA PRO A 211 4.45 -2.84 -14.87
C PRO A 211 4.42 -2.10 -16.22
N GLY A 212 4.99 -2.66 -17.29
CA GLY A 212 5.07 -2.06 -18.62
C GLY A 212 6.50 -1.95 -19.13
N LYS A 213 6.70 -1.16 -20.20
CA LYS A 213 8.03 -0.89 -20.78
C LYS A 213 8.77 0.13 -19.93
N TYR A 214 10.03 -0.17 -19.63
CA TYR A 214 10.95 0.73 -18.94
C TYR A 214 12.40 0.43 -19.35
N LEU A 215 13.28 1.42 -19.17
CA LEU A 215 14.72 1.28 -19.34
C LEU A 215 15.46 1.50 -18.01
N PRO A 216 16.63 0.88 -17.78
CA PRO A 216 17.45 1.21 -16.62
C PRO A 216 17.88 2.68 -16.63
N TYR A 217 17.67 3.36 -15.51
CA TYR A 217 18.17 4.71 -15.30
C TYR A 217 19.71 4.77 -15.26
N SER A 218 20.29 5.74 -15.96
CA SER A 218 21.69 6.13 -15.81
C SER A 218 21.79 7.64 -15.56
N ARG A 219 22.64 8.05 -14.60
CA ARG A 219 22.88 9.47 -14.28
C ARG A 219 23.39 10.28 -15.47
N LYS A 220 24.04 9.63 -16.44
CA LYS A 220 24.53 10.29 -17.65
C LYS A 220 23.37 10.81 -18.52
N LEU A 221 22.27 10.06 -18.58
CA LEU A 221 21.11 10.35 -19.41
C LEU A 221 20.37 11.64 -18.99
N ILE A 222 20.40 12.00 -17.69
CA ILE A 222 19.81 13.29 -17.22
C ILE A 222 20.50 14.50 -17.85
N ARG A 223 21.78 14.38 -18.21
CA ARG A 223 22.56 15.47 -18.82
C ARG A 223 22.43 15.50 -20.35
N GLU A 224 21.86 14.46 -20.94
CA GLU A 224 21.67 14.38 -22.38
C GLU A 224 20.41 15.14 -22.79
N ALA A 225 20.45 15.78 -23.97
CA ALA A 225 19.33 16.51 -24.54
C ALA A 225 18.24 15.58 -25.14
N ALA A 226 18.16 14.33 -24.65
CA ALA A 226 17.09 13.41 -25.02
C ALA A 226 15.75 14.03 -24.62
N LYS A 227 14.76 13.95 -25.52
CA LYS A 227 13.43 14.53 -25.32
C LYS A 227 12.45 13.43 -24.88
N ASN A 228 11.50 13.78 -24.00
CA ASN A 228 10.40 12.93 -23.50
C ASN A 228 10.78 11.79 -22.52
N TYR A 229 11.83 11.96 -21.72
CA TYR A 229 12.19 10.98 -20.69
C TYR A 229 11.49 11.24 -19.36
N VAL A 230 11.04 10.17 -18.70
CA VAL A 230 10.51 10.21 -17.33
C VAL A 230 11.38 9.32 -16.43
N TYR A 231 12.15 9.95 -15.54
CA TYR A 231 13.05 9.28 -14.60
C TYR A 231 12.33 8.99 -13.28
N ILE A 232 11.91 7.74 -13.07
CA ILE A 232 11.28 7.32 -11.81
C ILE A 232 12.36 6.99 -10.78
N VAL A 233 12.38 7.74 -9.68
CA VAL A 233 13.43 7.68 -8.65
C VAL A 233 12.85 7.65 -7.23
N PRO A 234 13.50 6.96 -6.27
CA PRO A 234 13.08 6.97 -4.87
C PRO A 234 13.24 8.33 -4.20
N PRO A 235 12.57 8.59 -3.06
CA PRO A 235 12.57 9.90 -2.39
C PRO A 235 13.96 10.47 -2.09
N LEU A 236 14.89 9.64 -1.59
CA LEU A 236 16.27 10.06 -1.32
C LEU A 236 16.97 10.57 -2.59
N THR A 237 16.82 9.84 -3.71
CA THR A 237 17.38 10.26 -4.99
C THR A 237 16.67 11.52 -5.49
N PHE A 238 15.33 11.58 -5.48
CA PHE A 238 14.56 12.75 -5.87
C PHE A 238 15.03 14.03 -5.16
N ASN A 239 15.18 13.97 -3.84
CA ASN A 239 15.62 15.09 -3.01
C ASN A 239 17.06 15.53 -3.32
N SER A 240 17.96 14.59 -3.68
CA SER A 240 19.35 14.92 -4.06
C SER A 240 19.46 15.78 -5.33
N TYR A 241 18.45 15.77 -6.21
CA TYR A 241 18.43 16.51 -7.47
C TYR A 241 17.77 17.90 -7.36
N PHE A 242 17.67 18.49 -6.17
CA PHE A 242 16.99 19.78 -5.96
C PHE A 242 17.53 20.94 -6.81
N ARG A 243 18.76 20.83 -7.35
CA ARG A 243 19.39 21.81 -8.26
C ARG A 243 19.40 21.39 -9.73
N ALA A 244 18.73 20.29 -10.09
CA ALA A 244 18.69 19.81 -11.47
C ALA A 244 18.06 20.88 -12.37
N LYS A 245 18.69 21.14 -13.52
CA LYS A 245 18.18 22.03 -14.56
C LYS A 245 17.69 21.18 -15.74
N ASN A 246 16.81 21.75 -16.56
CA ASN A 246 16.26 21.10 -17.77
C ASN A 246 15.44 19.83 -17.49
N VAL A 247 14.91 19.69 -16.28
CA VAL A 247 13.96 18.64 -15.90
C VAL A 247 12.84 19.29 -15.11
N LEU A 248 11.60 18.81 -15.28
CA LEU A 248 10.53 19.08 -14.33
C LEU A 248 10.64 18.11 -13.16
N ARG A 249 10.63 18.64 -11.94
CA ARG A 249 10.60 17.87 -10.70
C ARG A 249 9.15 17.68 -10.28
N VAL A 250 8.72 16.43 -10.26
CA VAL A 250 7.37 16.03 -9.87
C VAL A 250 7.47 14.90 -8.85
N PHE A 251 6.68 14.94 -7.78
CA PHE A 251 6.59 13.85 -6.82
C PHE A 251 5.17 13.29 -6.81
N ALA A 252 5.01 11.98 -6.96
CA ALA A 252 3.70 11.34 -6.90
C ALA A 252 3.29 11.07 -5.44
N SER A 253 2.20 11.68 -4.97
CA SER A 253 1.65 11.42 -3.64
C SER A 253 0.23 11.94 -3.49
N GLY A 254 -0.61 11.22 -2.72
CA GLY A 254 -1.92 11.74 -2.27
C GLY A 254 -1.82 12.93 -1.30
N TRP A 255 -0.67 13.13 -0.65
CA TRP A 255 -0.49 14.21 0.31
C TRP A 255 -0.25 15.55 -0.39
N LYS A 256 -1.25 16.43 -0.43
CA LYS A 256 -1.16 17.79 -1.02
C LYS A 256 0.06 18.59 -0.54
N LYS A 257 0.43 18.47 0.74
CA LYS A 257 1.59 19.16 1.34
C LYS A 257 2.94 18.78 0.73
N LEU A 258 3.08 17.60 0.12
CA LEU A 258 4.35 17.15 -0.47
C LEU A 258 4.63 17.78 -1.85
N HIS A 259 3.72 18.64 -2.35
CA HIS A 259 3.81 19.25 -3.67
C HIS A 259 4.31 20.69 -3.68
N HIS A 260 4.45 21.35 -2.51
CA HIS A 260 4.79 22.78 -2.43
C HIS A 260 6.12 23.19 -3.10
N GLN A 261 7.05 22.25 -3.30
CA GLN A 261 8.37 22.51 -3.90
C GLN A 261 8.53 21.85 -5.28
N ASN A 262 7.45 21.33 -5.86
CA ASN A 262 7.46 20.63 -7.14
C ASN A 262 6.92 21.56 -8.25
N ASP A 263 7.34 21.30 -9.49
CA ASP A 263 6.88 22.07 -10.64
C ASP A 263 5.43 21.74 -11.03
N ILE A 264 4.99 20.51 -10.75
CA ILE A 264 3.63 20.02 -11.00
C ILE A 264 3.15 19.21 -9.79
N THR A 265 1.88 19.39 -9.43
CA THR A 265 1.18 18.54 -8.46
C THR A 265 0.70 17.26 -9.14
N LEU A 266 1.07 16.10 -8.60
CA LEU A 266 0.65 14.77 -9.08
C LEU A 266 0.02 13.95 -7.96
N LEU A 267 -1.31 14.00 -7.86
CA LEU A 267 -2.11 13.42 -6.77
C LEU A 267 -2.49 11.96 -7.04
N ILE A 268 -1.49 11.11 -7.26
CA ILE A 268 -1.68 9.66 -7.38
C ILE A 268 -1.33 9.00 -6.04
N SER A 269 -2.33 8.45 -5.37
CA SER A 269 -2.25 7.80 -4.06
C SER A 269 -2.50 6.31 -4.17
N ASP A 270 -1.80 5.50 -3.37
CA ASP A 270 -2.06 4.06 -3.27
C ASP A 270 -2.90 3.68 -2.06
N HIS A 271 -3.57 4.63 -1.42
CA HIS A 271 -4.44 4.40 -0.27
C HIS A 271 -5.87 4.85 -0.59
N ALA A 272 -6.83 4.33 0.17
CA ALA A 272 -8.22 4.75 0.11
C ALA A 272 -8.39 6.20 0.60
N ASP A 273 -9.15 7.00 -0.15
CA ASP A 273 -9.61 8.31 0.32
C ASP A 273 -10.87 8.19 1.20
N TRP A 274 -11.45 9.34 1.57
CA TRP A 274 -12.68 9.38 2.33
C TRP A 274 -13.84 8.61 1.68
N ASN A 275 -14.07 8.81 0.39
CA ASN A 275 -15.18 8.16 -0.32
C ASN A 275 -14.94 6.66 -0.49
N ASP A 276 -13.69 6.26 -0.74
CA ASP A 276 -13.29 4.86 -0.78
C ASP A 276 -13.55 4.18 0.58
N ILE A 277 -13.19 4.83 1.70
CA ILE A 277 -13.45 4.29 3.05
C ILE A 277 -14.95 4.12 3.30
N LEU A 278 -15.78 5.11 2.93
CA LEU A 278 -17.24 4.98 3.04
C LEU A 278 -17.80 3.85 2.17
N ALA A 279 -17.25 3.65 0.97
CA ALA A 279 -17.62 2.55 0.09
C ALA A 279 -17.24 1.19 0.70
N ILE A 280 -16.04 1.05 1.28
CA ILE A 280 -15.60 -0.15 2.00
C ILE A 280 -16.55 -0.47 3.15
N ILE A 281 -16.88 0.52 3.99
CA ILE A 281 -17.81 0.33 5.12
C ILE A 281 -19.19 -0.12 4.63
N THR A 282 -19.67 0.47 3.53
CA THR A 282 -20.94 0.09 2.91
C THR A 282 -20.91 -1.35 2.38
N GLU A 283 -19.82 -1.77 1.73
CA GLU A 283 -19.70 -3.11 1.17
C GLU A 283 -19.53 -4.19 2.27
N VAL A 284 -18.79 -3.88 3.33
CA VAL A 284 -18.51 -4.81 4.44
C VAL A 284 -19.69 -4.94 5.42
N GLU A 285 -20.53 -3.91 5.54
CA GLU A 285 -21.65 -3.82 6.52
C GLU A 285 -21.26 -4.20 7.96
N PRO A 286 -20.19 -3.59 8.54
CA PRO A 286 -19.76 -3.93 9.88
C PRO A 286 -20.70 -3.37 10.95
N LYS A 287 -20.68 -3.99 12.14
CA LYS A 287 -21.31 -3.43 13.34
C LYS A 287 -20.38 -2.41 14.02
N GLU A 288 -19.08 -2.66 13.97
CA GLU A 288 -18.04 -1.76 14.47
C GLU A 288 -16.95 -1.51 13.43
N VAL A 289 -16.46 -0.28 13.36
CA VAL A 289 -15.30 0.13 12.56
C VAL A 289 -14.17 0.53 13.50
N TRP A 290 -13.05 -0.16 13.43
CA TRP A 290 -11.86 0.11 14.22
C TRP A 290 -10.80 0.77 13.33
N THR A 291 -10.31 1.93 13.73
CA THR A 291 -9.47 2.79 12.89
C THR A 291 -8.01 2.78 13.34
N LEU A 292 -7.09 2.71 12.38
CA LEU A 292 -5.64 2.65 12.56
C LEU A 292 -4.92 3.45 11.46
N HIS A 293 -3.61 3.65 11.59
CA HIS A 293 -2.77 4.27 10.53
C HIS A 293 -3.26 5.66 10.07
N GLY A 294 -3.78 6.49 10.98
CA GLY A 294 -4.27 7.83 10.63
C GLY A 294 -5.13 8.48 11.72
N ASP A 295 -6.04 9.37 11.34
CA ASP A 295 -6.97 10.02 12.28
C ASP A 295 -8.42 9.57 12.02
N GLY A 296 -8.95 8.72 12.91
CA GLY A 296 -10.31 8.21 12.81
C GLY A 296 -11.42 9.16 13.31
N ARG A 297 -11.08 10.36 13.81
CA ARG A 297 -12.07 11.25 14.45
C ARG A 297 -13.16 11.73 13.51
N HIS A 298 -12.82 12.02 12.24
CA HIS A 298 -13.82 12.41 11.25
C HIS A 298 -14.81 11.29 10.95
N LEU A 299 -14.35 10.04 10.85
CA LEU A 299 -15.23 8.88 10.69
C LEU A 299 -16.14 8.68 11.90
N ALA A 300 -15.58 8.80 13.12
CA ALA A 300 -16.36 8.71 14.34
C ALA A 300 -17.45 9.79 14.41
N HIS A 301 -17.13 11.01 14.01
CA HIS A 301 -18.12 12.09 13.92
C HIS A 301 -19.18 11.84 12.84
N HIS A 302 -18.79 11.29 11.69
CA HIS A 302 -19.70 11.02 10.57
C HIS A 302 -20.75 9.96 10.89
N PHE A 303 -20.35 8.83 11.49
CA PHE A 303 -21.25 7.70 11.78
C PHE A 303 -21.96 7.81 13.13
N GLN A 304 -21.45 8.65 14.04
CA GLN A 304 -21.95 8.81 15.41
C GLN A 304 -22.02 7.46 16.14
N ASP A 305 -23.15 6.78 16.07
CA ASP A 305 -23.41 5.51 16.79
C ASP A 305 -23.52 4.28 15.86
N ARG A 306 -23.62 4.43 14.52
CA ARG A 306 -23.85 3.29 13.61
C ARG A 306 -23.13 3.40 12.25
N PRO A 307 -22.16 2.52 11.96
CA PRO A 307 -21.49 1.60 12.90
C PRO A 307 -20.75 2.37 14.01
N VAL A 308 -20.52 1.72 15.15
CA VAL A 308 -19.70 2.29 16.22
C VAL A 308 -18.25 2.40 15.74
N VAL A 309 -17.66 3.59 15.84
CA VAL A 309 -16.27 3.82 15.42
C VAL A 309 -15.34 3.83 16.65
N LYS A 310 -14.40 2.90 16.70
CA LYS A 310 -13.35 2.81 17.72
C LYS A 310 -12.02 3.28 17.16
N ILE A 311 -11.37 4.22 17.83
CA ILE A 311 -10.02 4.70 17.44
C ILE A 311 -9.00 3.89 18.23
N LEU A 312 -8.15 3.15 17.52
CA LEU A 312 -7.25 2.17 18.12
C LEU A 312 -5.84 2.72 18.36
N ASN A 313 -5.37 3.64 17.53
CA ASN A 313 -4.10 4.32 17.71
C ASN A 313 -4.23 5.46 18.75
N LYS A 314 -3.16 5.69 19.51
CA LYS A 314 -3.04 6.90 20.34
C LYS A 314 -2.72 8.07 19.40
N CYS A 315 -3.56 9.09 19.38
CA CYS A 315 -3.28 10.37 18.74
C CYS A 315 -2.01 11.02 19.31
#